data_AF-A0A351X935-F1
#
_entry.id   AF-A0A351X935-F1
#
_cell.length_a   1.000
_cell.length_b   1.000
_cell.length_c   1.000
_cell.angle_alpha   90.00
_cell.angle_beta   90.00
_cell.angle_gamma   90.00
#
_symmetry.space_group_name_H-M   'P 1'
#
loop_
_entity.id
_entity.type
_entity.pdbx_description
1 polymer ?
#
loop_
_entity_poly.entity_id
_entity_poly.type
_entity_poly.pdbx_seq_one_letter_code
_entity_poly.pdbx_strand_id
1 'polypeptide(L)'
;MDEKKKKAIQIVVDTAISAFSEGLVSRYTEEIDNPAGVINMKKNNCFIAELGQEFMFYSAFVRSFDSSFGNVLENMGNNIAKLSYEVKGNIDSFLLPDQTQRIASILDGYLDHVAKPEISHYETFSTIYPRNIESYKRVHVTDNYFYNADKNEHYLIELKASGDLDN
;
A
#
# COMPACT_ATOMS: atom_id res chain seq x y z
N MET A 1 -16.35 19.54 8.69
CA MET A 1 -16.50 18.07 8.74
C MET A 1 -17.69 17.75 9.62
N ASP A 2 -18.55 16.82 9.24
CA ASP A 2 -19.68 16.39 10.08
C ASP A 2 -19.17 15.84 11.42
N GLU A 3 -19.77 16.29 12.53
CA GLU A 3 -19.36 15.90 13.89
C GLU A 3 -19.54 14.39 14.14
N LYS A 4 -20.52 13.76 13.49
CA LYS A 4 -20.67 12.29 13.56
C LYS A 4 -19.51 11.58 12.88
N LYS A 5 -19.11 12.03 11.68
CA LYS A 5 -17.93 11.49 10.98
C LYS A 5 -16.66 11.68 11.80
N LYS A 6 -16.47 12.85 12.41
CA LYS A 6 -15.32 13.11 13.29
C LYS A 6 -15.23 12.12 14.44
N LYS A 7 -16.33 11.89 15.16
CA LYS A 7 -16.37 10.92 16.26
C LYS A 7 -16.12 9.49 15.78
N ALA A 8 -16.68 9.11 14.63
CA ALA A 8 -16.43 7.79 14.06
C ALA A 8 -14.93 7.57 13.75
N ILE A 9 -14.28 8.57 13.14
CA ILE A 9 -12.83 8.53 12.87
C ILE A 9 -12.03 8.40 14.16
N GLN A 10 -12.34 9.19 15.19
CA GLN A 10 -11.66 9.12 16.49
C GLN A 10 -11.75 7.73 17.11
N ILE A 11 -12.95 7.13 17.11
CA ILE A 11 -13.16 5.78 17.65
C ILE A 11 -12.35 4.74 16.88
N VAL A 12 -12.31 4.83 15.55
CA VAL A 12 -11.52 3.90 14.71
C VAL A 12 -10.03 4.03 15.05
N VAL A 13 -9.51 5.25 15.16
CA VAL A 13 -8.10 5.50 15.52
C VAL A 13 -7.79 4.97 16.92
N ASP A 14 -8.57 5.35 17.93
CA ASP A 14 -8.34 4.95 19.32
C ASP A 14 -8.35 3.43 19.47
N THR A 15 -9.32 2.76 18.83
CA THR A 15 -9.44 1.30 18.88
C THR A 15 -8.26 0.62 18.19
N ALA A 16 -7.88 1.08 16.99
CA ALA A 16 -6.80 0.47 16.21
C ALA A 16 -5.44 0.63 16.91
N ILE A 17 -5.14 1.81 17.45
CA ILE A 17 -3.88 2.09 18.15
C ILE A 17 -3.82 1.35 19.49
N SER A 18 -4.91 1.31 20.26
CA SER A 18 -4.93 0.59 21.55
C SER A 18 -4.76 -0.91 21.34
N ALA A 19 -5.51 -1.51 20.41
CA ALA A 19 -5.41 -2.93 20.09
C ALA A 19 -4.02 -3.31 19.56
N PHE A 20 -3.41 -2.47 18.71
CA PHE A 20 -2.04 -2.68 18.26
C PHE A 20 -1.05 -2.65 19.43
N SER A 21 -1.16 -1.66 20.31
CA SER A 21 -0.25 -1.49 21.45
C SER A 21 -0.33 -2.69 22.41
N GLU A 22 -1.55 -3.12 22.76
CA GLU A 22 -1.78 -4.31 23.60
C GLU A 22 -1.27 -5.59 22.93
N GLY A 23 -1.60 -5.80 21.66
CA GLY A 23 -1.17 -6.99 20.90
C GLY A 23 0.34 -7.05 20.70
N LEU A 24 1.00 -5.91 20.51
CA LEU A 24 2.46 -5.82 20.37
C LEU A 24 3.16 -6.27 21.65
N VAL A 25 2.71 -5.78 22.81
CA VAL A 25 3.25 -6.15 24.12
C VAL A 25 3.01 -7.63 24.40
N SER A 26 1.79 -8.12 24.19
CA SER A 26 1.43 -9.53 24.41
C SER A 26 2.32 -10.45 23.57
N ARG A 27 2.38 -10.20 22.26
CA ARG A 27 3.14 -11.02 21.31
C ARG A 27 4.61 -11.12 21.69
N TYR A 28 5.27 -10.00 21.98
CA TYR A 28 6.70 -10.04 22.32
C TYR A 28 6.99 -10.63 23.70
N THR A 29 6.05 -10.50 24.64
CA THR A 29 6.18 -11.13 25.96
C THR A 29 6.04 -12.64 25.86
N GLU A 30 5.08 -13.13 25.06
CA GLU A 30 4.82 -14.56 24.86
C GLU A 30 5.90 -15.26 24.02
N GLU A 31 6.48 -14.56 23.05
CA GLU A 31 7.45 -15.14 22.11
C GLU A 31 8.91 -14.99 22.55
N ILE A 32 9.19 -14.44 23.74
CA ILE A 32 10.56 -14.11 24.18
C ILE A 32 11.51 -15.32 24.11
N ASP A 33 11.02 -16.48 24.57
CA ASP A 33 11.78 -17.74 24.61
C ASP A 33 11.48 -18.66 23.41
N ASN A 34 10.61 -18.25 22.49
CA ASN A 34 10.23 -19.06 21.33
C ASN A 34 11.29 -18.92 20.21
N PRO A 35 12.04 -19.99 19.87
CA PRO A 35 13.06 -19.91 18.81
C PRO A 35 12.48 -19.58 17.42
N ALA A 36 11.20 -19.89 17.20
CA ALA A 36 10.45 -19.54 15.99
C ALA A 36 9.61 -18.25 16.13
N GLY A 37 9.78 -17.50 17.22
CA GLY A 37 9.13 -16.21 17.42
C GLY A 37 9.61 -15.15 16.43
N VAL A 38 8.80 -14.12 16.19
CA VAL A 38 9.03 -13.11 15.13
C VAL A 38 10.40 -12.44 15.27
N ILE A 39 10.81 -12.13 16.51
CA ILE A 39 12.11 -11.52 16.79
C ILE A 39 13.25 -12.52 16.59
N ASN A 40 13.09 -13.75 17.07
CA ASN A 40 14.13 -14.79 16.98
C ASN A 40 14.34 -15.28 15.55
N MET A 41 13.29 -15.33 14.73
CA MET A 41 13.41 -15.56 13.28
C MET A 41 14.17 -14.43 12.58
N LYS A 42 13.90 -13.17 12.91
CA LYS A 42 14.55 -12.00 12.29
C LYS A 42 16.02 -11.81 12.71
N LYS A 43 16.45 -12.41 13.83
CA LYS A 43 17.86 -12.45 14.26
C LYS A 43 18.75 -13.29 13.33
N ASN A 44 18.21 -14.28 12.63
CA ASN A 44 18.99 -15.18 11.76
C ASN A 44 19.35 -14.58 10.38
N ASN A 45 19.35 -13.25 10.25
CA ASN A 45 19.76 -12.57 9.04
C ASN A 45 21.30 -12.47 8.98
N CYS A 46 21.91 -12.91 7.87
CA CYS A 46 23.36 -12.96 7.69
C CYS A 46 24.07 -11.61 7.80
N PHE A 47 23.37 -10.50 7.54
CA PHE A 47 23.92 -9.14 7.70
C PHE A 47 23.86 -8.64 9.14
N ILE A 48 22.99 -9.23 9.96
CA ILE A 48 22.74 -8.83 11.35
C ILE A 48 23.54 -9.73 12.31
N ALA A 49 23.85 -10.97 11.93
CA ALA A 49 24.58 -11.93 12.76
C ALA A 49 25.99 -11.46 13.20
N GLU A 50 26.61 -10.58 12.42
CA GLU A 50 27.92 -9.97 12.75
C GLU A 50 27.79 -8.78 13.72
N LEU A 51 26.57 -8.29 13.98
CA LEU A 51 26.29 -7.26 14.97
C LEU A 51 26.17 -7.91 16.36
N GLY A 52 26.64 -7.23 17.40
CA GLY A 52 26.46 -7.71 18.77
C GLY A 52 24.98 -8.00 19.10
N GLN A 53 24.71 -8.96 19.99
CA GLN A 53 23.35 -9.47 20.28
C GLN A 53 22.32 -8.37 20.56
N GLU A 54 22.73 -7.27 21.19
CA GLU A 54 21.89 -6.12 21.49
C GLU A 54 21.41 -5.40 20.21
N PHE A 55 22.32 -5.12 19.27
CA PHE A 55 21.99 -4.50 17.98
C PHE A 55 21.10 -5.40 17.12
N MET A 56 21.32 -6.73 17.18
CA MET A 56 20.47 -7.69 16.48
C MET A 56 19.02 -7.63 16.97
N PHE A 57 18.83 -7.57 18.29
CA PHE A 57 17.50 -7.50 18.89
C PHE A 57 16.78 -6.21 18.53
N TYR A 58 17.44 -5.05 18.68
CA TYR A 58 16.83 -3.76 18.33
C TYR A 58 16.49 -3.66 16.84
N SER A 59 17.37 -4.14 15.96
CA SER A 59 17.12 -4.15 14.52
C SER A 59 15.91 -5.04 14.16
N ALA A 60 15.86 -6.26 14.72
CA ALA A 60 14.73 -7.18 14.52
C ALA A 60 13.41 -6.59 15.07
N PHE A 61 13.47 -5.93 16.23
CA PHE A 61 12.32 -5.29 16.85
C PHE A 61 11.78 -4.13 16.00
N VAL A 62 12.63 -3.19 15.59
CA VAL A 62 12.22 -2.03 14.79
C VAL A 62 11.65 -2.48 13.45
N ARG A 63 12.25 -3.48 12.79
CA ARG A 63 11.72 -4.03 11.52
C ARG A 63 10.38 -4.74 11.70
N SER A 64 10.20 -5.45 12.81
CA SER A 64 8.92 -6.09 13.14
C SER A 64 7.85 -5.05 13.46
N PHE A 65 8.22 -4.01 14.21
CA PHE A 65 7.36 -2.86 14.51
C PHE A 65 6.93 -2.14 13.23
N ASP A 66 7.87 -1.73 12.39
CA ASP A 66 7.62 -0.98 11.15
C ASP A 66 6.60 -1.69 10.26
N SER A 67 6.84 -2.96 9.95
CA SER A 67 5.92 -3.78 9.14
C SER A 67 4.54 -3.94 9.79
N SER A 68 4.49 -4.30 11.07
CA SER A 68 3.20 -4.53 11.74
C SER A 68 2.40 -3.25 11.96
N PHE A 69 3.07 -2.13 12.21
CA PHE A 69 2.42 -0.83 12.37
C PHE A 69 1.97 -0.25 11.02
N GLY A 70 2.76 -0.43 9.96
CA GLY A 70 2.37 -0.08 8.58
C GLY A 70 1.03 -0.72 8.20
N ASN A 71 0.89 -2.03 8.45
CA ASN A 71 -0.38 -2.75 8.23
C ASN A 71 -1.55 -2.17 9.05
N VAL A 72 -1.32 -1.70 10.27
CA VAL A 72 -2.37 -1.05 11.08
C VAL A 72 -2.79 0.27 10.47
N LEU A 73 -1.83 1.10 10.05
CA LEU A 73 -2.12 2.39 9.42
C LEU A 73 -2.90 2.23 8.11
N GLU A 74 -2.53 1.27 7.28
CA GLU A 74 -3.21 0.96 6.03
C GLU A 74 -4.65 0.50 6.26
N ASN A 75 -4.86 -0.50 7.12
CA ASN A 75 -6.20 -0.99 7.47
C ASN A 75 -7.08 0.10 8.10
N MET A 76 -6.49 0.94 8.96
CA MET A 76 -7.16 2.07 9.58
C MET A 76 -7.57 3.11 8.53
N GLY A 77 -6.67 3.45 7.60
CA GLY A 77 -6.92 4.36 6.49
C GLY A 77 -8.08 3.87 5.62
N ASN A 78 -8.08 2.60 5.25
CA ASN A 78 -9.16 1.96 4.52
C ASN A 78 -10.49 1.99 5.30
N ASN A 79 -10.48 1.72 6.61
CA ASN A 79 -11.70 1.78 7.43
C ASN A 79 -12.26 3.20 7.55
N ILE A 80 -11.40 4.21 7.64
CA ILE A 80 -11.82 5.61 7.62
C ILE A 80 -12.37 6.00 6.24
N ALA A 81 -11.73 5.55 5.17
CA ALA A 81 -12.15 5.85 3.79
C ALA A 81 -13.57 5.33 3.49
N LYS A 82 -13.98 4.18 4.06
CA LYS A 82 -15.35 3.64 3.96
C LYS A 82 -16.45 4.59 4.43
N LEU A 83 -16.12 5.60 5.24
CA LEU A 83 -17.08 6.62 5.68
C LEU A 83 -17.48 7.61 4.56
N SER A 84 -16.71 7.66 3.47
CA SER A 84 -16.91 8.63 2.39
C SER A 84 -16.74 8.04 0.98
N TYR A 85 -16.18 6.84 0.85
CA TYR A 85 -15.90 6.19 -0.42
C TYR A 85 -16.24 4.71 -0.36
N GLU A 86 -16.47 4.12 -1.52
CA GLU A 86 -16.41 2.67 -1.67
C GLU A 86 -14.93 2.28 -1.75
N VAL A 87 -14.45 1.56 -0.74
CA VAL A 87 -13.07 1.05 -0.72
C VAL A 87 -13.03 -0.24 -1.52
N LYS A 88 -12.34 -0.18 -2.63
CA LYS A 88 -12.09 -1.28 -3.56
C LYS A 88 -10.64 -1.76 -3.34
N GLY A 89 -10.43 -3.06 -3.54
CA GLY A 89 -9.10 -3.66 -3.46
C GLY A 89 -8.37 -3.53 -4.79
N ASN A 90 -7.97 -4.66 -5.35
CA ASN A 90 -7.30 -4.71 -6.66
C ASN A 90 -8.09 -4.00 -7.76
N ILE A 91 -7.35 -3.44 -8.72
CA ILE A 91 -7.93 -2.92 -9.95
C ILE A 91 -7.87 -4.03 -11.00
N ASP A 92 -9.03 -4.61 -11.30
CA ASP A 92 -9.20 -5.52 -12.42
C ASP A 92 -9.65 -4.72 -13.65
N SER A 93 -8.81 -4.73 -14.69
CA SER A 93 -9.11 -4.03 -15.94
C SER A 93 -8.41 -4.72 -17.11
N PHE A 94 -8.22 -4.02 -18.22
CA PHE A 94 -7.43 -4.46 -19.36
C PHE A 94 -6.61 -3.29 -19.91
N LEU A 95 -5.48 -3.61 -20.54
CA LEU A 95 -4.64 -2.64 -21.22
C LEU A 95 -4.31 -3.17 -22.61
N LEU A 96 -4.77 -2.45 -23.63
CA LEU A 96 -4.57 -2.81 -25.03
C LEU A 96 -3.12 -2.53 -25.46
N PRO A 97 -2.58 -3.28 -26.44
CA PRO A 97 -1.23 -3.04 -26.97
C PRO A 97 -1.00 -1.59 -27.41
N ASP A 98 -1.97 -0.99 -28.10
CA ASP A 98 -1.91 0.41 -28.55
C ASP A 98 -1.80 1.38 -27.37
N GLN A 99 -2.51 1.11 -26.26
CA GLN A 99 -2.41 1.91 -25.03
C GLN A 99 -1.01 1.78 -24.42
N THR A 100 -0.49 0.56 -24.31
CA THR A 100 0.87 0.32 -23.79
C THR A 100 1.92 1.02 -24.64
N GLN A 101 1.82 0.93 -25.97
CA GLN A 101 2.77 1.57 -26.89
C GLN A 101 2.72 3.09 -26.80
N ARG A 102 1.52 3.67 -26.70
CA ARG A 102 1.37 5.12 -26.55
C ARG A 102 1.95 5.61 -25.23
N ILE A 103 1.71 4.90 -24.12
CA ILE A 103 2.29 5.23 -22.81
C ILE A 103 3.81 5.21 -22.90
N ALA A 104 4.40 4.15 -23.47
CA ALA A 104 5.85 4.05 -23.62
C ALA A 104 6.43 5.23 -24.41
N SER A 105 5.85 5.55 -25.57
CA SER A 105 6.31 6.66 -26.41
C SER A 105 6.24 8.02 -25.70
N ILE A 106 5.22 8.26 -24.87
CA ILE A 106 5.10 9.49 -24.08
C ILE A 106 6.20 9.53 -23.00
N LEU A 107 6.41 8.43 -22.29
CA LEU A 107 7.41 8.33 -21.22
C LEU A 107 8.83 8.49 -21.76
N ASP A 108 9.15 7.89 -22.91
CA ASP A 108 10.43 8.07 -23.60
C ASP A 108 10.63 9.55 -23.96
N GLY A 109 9.59 10.22 -24.47
CA GLY A 109 9.64 11.66 -24.76
C GLY A 109 9.91 12.53 -23.53
N TYR A 110 9.44 12.13 -22.34
CA TYR A 110 9.74 12.82 -21.09
C TYR A 110 11.16 12.57 -20.61
N LEU A 111 11.62 11.32 -20.71
CA LEU A 111 12.96 10.89 -20.33
C LEU A 111 14.02 11.59 -21.19
N ASP A 112 13.78 11.67 -22.50
CA ASP A 112 14.65 12.33 -23.47
C ASP A 112 14.48 13.85 -23.49
N HIS A 113 13.59 14.39 -22.64
CA HIS A 113 13.27 15.82 -22.54
C HIS A 113 12.78 16.47 -23.85
N VAL A 114 12.26 15.65 -24.78
CA VAL A 114 11.64 16.10 -26.04
C VAL A 114 10.26 16.68 -25.78
N ALA A 115 9.56 16.19 -24.76
CA ALA A 115 8.24 16.64 -24.33
C ALA A 115 8.19 16.87 -22.81
N LYS A 116 7.28 17.73 -22.37
CA LYS A 116 6.95 17.91 -20.94
C LYS A 116 5.55 17.34 -20.66
N PRO A 117 5.25 16.89 -19.44
CA PRO A 117 3.91 16.41 -19.11
C PRO A 117 2.83 17.46 -19.39
N GLU A 118 1.84 17.10 -20.21
CA GLU A 118 0.71 17.93 -20.59
C GLU A 118 -0.60 17.13 -20.59
N ILE A 119 -1.71 17.82 -20.33
CA ILE A 119 -3.07 17.22 -20.31
C ILE A 119 -3.41 16.59 -21.67
N SER A 120 -2.97 17.24 -22.74
CA SER A 120 -3.17 16.81 -24.13
C SER A 120 -2.65 15.39 -24.41
N HIS A 121 -1.63 14.93 -23.68
CA HIS A 121 -1.02 13.61 -23.91
C HIS A 121 -1.95 12.45 -23.62
N TYR A 122 -2.91 12.62 -22.70
CA TYR A 122 -3.90 11.60 -22.36
C TYR A 122 -5.33 11.98 -22.77
N GLU A 123 -5.69 13.26 -22.82
CA GLU A 123 -7.05 13.68 -23.19
C GLU A 123 -7.39 13.39 -24.66
N THR A 124 -6.39 13.46 -25.55
CA THR A 124 -6.59 13.27 -27.00
C THR A 124 -6.57 11.81 -27.44
N PHE A 125 -6.34 10.88 -26.53
CA PHE A 125 -6.19 9.47 -26.87
C PHE A 125 -7.55 8.78 -26.99
N SER A 126 -7.81 8.19 -28.16
CA SER A 126 -8.94 7.29 -28.39
C SER A 126 -8.43 5.97 -28.93
N THR A 127 -9.04 4.87 -28.49
CA THR A 127 -8.73 3.52 -28.95
C THR A 127 -10.01 2.76 -29.26
N ILE A 128 -9.94 1.85 -30.23
CA ILE A 128 -11.07 0.99 -30.58
C ILE A 128 -11.03 -0.21 -29.64
N TYR A 129 -12.08 -0.36 -28.83
CA TYR A 129 -12.21 -1.52 -27.95
C TYR A 129 -12.55 -2.77 -28.76
N PRO A 130 -11.70 -3.83 -28.72
CA PRO A 130 -12.03 -5.09 -29.36
C PRO A 130 -13.18 -5.77 -28.63
N ARG A 131 -13.96 -6.59 -29.36
CA ARG A 131 -15.09 -7.33 -28.76
C ARG A 131 -14.64 -8.33 -27.70
N ASN A 132 -13.44 -8.90 -27.84
CA ASN A 132 -12.85 -9.80 -26.85
C ASN A 132 -11.60 -9.15 -26.26
N ILE A 133 -11.60 -8.98 -24.93
CA ILE A 133 -10.53 -8.37 -24.15
C ILE A 133 -9.83 -9.35 -23.22
N GLU A 134 -10.16 -10.65 -23.25
CA GLU A 134 -9.64 -11.63 -22.29
C GLU A 134 -8.12 -11.70 -22.27
N SER A 135 -7.48 -11.67 -23.45
CA SER A 135 -6.01 -11.70 -23.57
C SER A 135 -5.32 -10.41 -23.09
N TYR A 136 -6.08 -9.36 -22.78
CA TYR A 136 -5.56 -8.06 -22.36
C TYR A 136 -5.86 -7.74 -20.90
N LYS A 137 -6.52 -8.65 -20.17
CA LYS A 137 -6.83 -8.45 -18.76
C LYS A 137 -5.56 -8.22 -17.94
N ARG A 138 -5.63 -7.25 -17.03
CA ARG A 138 -4.57 -6.86 -16.11
C ARG A 138 -5.17 -6.68 -14.73
N VAL A 139 -4.38 -7.06 -13.73
CA VAL A 139 -4.69 -6.84 -12.32
C VAL A 139 -3.59 -5.98 -11.75
N HIS A 140 -3.95 -4.85 -11.15
CA HIS A 140 -3.04 -4.05 -10.34
C HIS A 140 -3.37 -4.29 -8.88
N VAL A 141 -2.40 -4.81 -8.13
CA VAL A 141 -2.53 -4.99 -6.68
C VAL A 141 -2.32 -3.63 -6.03
N THR A 142 -3.32 -3.20 -5.28
CA THR A 142 -3.28 -1.92 -4.58
C THR A 142 -4.02 -2.04 -3.27
N ASP A 143 -3.47 -1.39 -2.26
CA ASP A 143 -3.98 -1.42 -0.91
C ASP A 143 -5.07 -0.36 -0.69
N ASN A 144 -5.00 0.76 -1.40
CA ASN A 144 -5.94 1.88 -1.23
C ASN A 144 -6.50 2.36 -2.58
N TYR A 145 -7.59 1.72 -3.02
CA TYR A 145 -8.40 2.18 -4.15
C TYR A 145 -9.76 2.65 -3.66
N PHE A 146 -10.06 3.93 -3.83
CA PHE A 146 -11.30 4.55 -3.36
C PHE A 146 -12.14 5.02 -4.53
N TYR A 147 -13.40 4.61 -4.55
CA TYR A 147 -14.36 5.01 -5.56
C TYR A 147 -15.43 5.92 -4.96
N ASN A 148 -15.64 7.08 -5.60
CA ASN A 148 -16.73 7.97 -5.30
C ASN A 148 -17.84 7.79 -6.35
N ALA A 149 -18.91 7.09 -5.97
CA ALA A 149 -20.03 6.79 -6.84
C ALA A 149 -20.79 8.05 -7.30
N ASP A 150 -20.85 9.09 -6.47
CA ASP A 150 -21.62 10.31 -6.77
C ASP A 150 -20.98 11.12 -7.90
N LYS A 151 -19.65 11.14 -7.94
CA LYS A 151 -18.88 11.91 -8.93
C LYS A 151 -18.25 11.06 -10.02
N ASN A 152 -18.38 9.74 -9.91
CA ASN A 152 -17.68 8.77 -10.75
C ASN A 152 -16.15 8.98 -10.77
N GLU A 153 -15.58 9.27 -9.59
CA GLU A 153 -14.15 9.53 -9.43
C GLU A 153 -13.46 8.31 -8.80
N HIS A 154 -12.26 8.03 -9.27
CA HIS A 154 -11.42 6.95 -8.78
C HIS A 154 -10.14 7.54 -8.20
N TYR A 155 -9.86 7.25 -6.94
CA TYR A 155 -8.65 7.67 -6.25
C TYR A 155 -7.80 6.44 -5.96
N LEU A 156 -6.57 6.47 -6.45
CA LEU A 156 -5.57 5.44 -6.17
C LEU A 156 -4.48 6.07 -5.29
N ILE A 157 -4.24 5.49 -4.12
CA ILE A 157 -3.23 5.99 -3.19
C ILE A 157 -2.28 4.84 -2.85
N GLU A 158 -1.04 4.96 -3.32
CA GLU A 158 0.03 4.03 -2.93
C GLU A 158 0.85 4.66 -1.81
N LEU A 159 0.54 4.28 -0.57
CA LEU A 159 1.36 4.63 0.58
C LEU A 159 2.45 3.58 0.72
N LYS A 160 3.70 3.93 0.40
CA LYS A 160 4.87 3.16 0.82
C LYS A 160 5.14 3.47 2.31
N ALA A 161 4.26 2.99 3.18
CA ALA A 161 4.34 3.23 4.62
C ALA A 161 5.31 2.26 5.33
N SER A 162 5.62 1.12 4.72
CA SER A 162 6.70 0.23 5.15
C SER A 162 7.95 0.51 4.32
N GLY A 163 9.02 0.90 5.00
CA GLY A 163 10.36 0.94 4.43
C GLY A 163 10.88 -0.49 4.41
N ASP A 164 10.29 -1.34 3.58
CA ASP A 164 10.79 -2.71 3.43
C ASP A 164 12.13 -2.63 2.70
N LEU A 165 13.19 -2.48 3.49
CA LEU A 165 14.60 -2.64 3.08
C LEU A 165 14.93 -4.13 2.89
N ASP A 166 13.91 -5.00 2.79
CA ASP A 166 14.03 -6.45 2.72
C ASP A 166 13.95 -6.98 1.27
N ASN A 167 13.87 -6.09 0.27
CA ASN A 167 14.04 -6.41 -1.14
C ASN A 167 15.45 -6.11 -1.64
#